data_AF-A0A920VEV2-F1
#
_entry.id   AF-A0A920VEV2-F1
#
_cell.length_a   1.000
_cell.length_b   1.000
_cell.length_c   1.000
_cell.angle_alpha   90.00
_cell.angle_beta   90.00
_cell.angle_gamma   90.00
#
_symmetry.space_group_name_H-M   'P 1'
#
loop_
_entity.id
_entity.type
_entity.pdbx_description
1 polymer ?
#
loop_
_entity_poly.entity_id
_entity_poly.type
_entity_poly.pdbx_seq_one_letter_code
_entity_poly.pdbx_strand_id
1 'polypeptide(L)' 'MIIEGGVVITGHSKREELKEAYGELRLTSHRQYGDNVVDFYVYGPGADKT' A
#
# COMPACT_ATOMS: atom_id res chain seq x y z
N MET A 1 -7.67 -1.26 -14.40
CA MET A 1 -7.99 -2.54 -13.72
C MET A 1 -6.71 -3.04 -13.09
N ILE A 2 -6.71 -3.27 -11.78
CA ILE A 2 -5.59 -3.95 -11.09
C ILE A 2 -5.95 -5.43 -11.10
N ILE A 3 -5.00 -6.28 -11.50
CA ILE A 3 -5.21 -7.72 -11.50
C ILE A 3 -5.15 -8.26 -10.07
N GLU A 4 -5.85 -9.36 -9.80
CA GLU A 4 -5.72 -10.06 -8.52
C GLU A 4 -4.26 -10.44 -8.24
N GLY A 5 -3.79 -10.17 -7.02
CA GLY A 5 -2.39 -10.28 -6.62
C GLY A 5 -1.48 -9.15 -7.10
N GLY A 6 -2.00 -8.19 -7.87
CA GLY A 6 -1.26 -7.02 -8.34
C GLY A 6 -0.85 -6.10 -7.19
N VAL A 7 0.31 -5.44 -7.35
CA VAL A 7 0.88 -4.53 -6.34
C VAL A 7 0.82 -3.09 -6.85
N VAL A 8 0.28 -2.19 -6.02
CA VAL A 8 0.38 -0.74 -6.19
C VAL A 8 1.44 -0.22 -5.24
N ILE A 9 2.37 0.57 -5.77
CA ILE A 9 3.44 1.21 -4.99
C ILE A 9 3.22 2.71 -5.05
N THR A 10 3.16 3.37 -3.89
CA THR A 10 3.04 4.82 -3.80
C THR A 10 4.29 5.38 -3.13
N GLY A 11 4.80 6.49 -3.69
CA GLY A 11 5.82 7.31 -3.05
C GLY A 11 5.17 8.61 -2.60
N HIS A 12 5.26 8.93 -1.31
CA HIS A 12 4.67 10.14 -0.76
C HIS A 12 5.53 10.75 0.35
N SER A 13 5.18 11.96 0.77
CA SER A 13 5.80 12.57 1.94
C SER A 13 5.33 11.87 3.21
N LYS A 14 6.20 11.76 4.22
CA LYS A 14 5.81 11.29 5.58
C LYS A 14 4.72 12.15 6.24
N ARG A 15 4.47 13.35 5.69
CA ARG A 15 3.42 14.26 6.15
C ARG A 15 2.04 13.92 5.57
N GLU A 16 2.00 13.06 4.55
CA GLU A 16 0.77 12.54 3.99
C GLU A 16 0.50 11.17 4.62
N GLU A 17 -0.66 11.04 5.24
CA GLU A 17 -1.14 9.78 5.78
C GLU A 17 -2.09 9.14 4.78
N LEU A 18 -1.65 8.04 4.17
CA LEU A 18 -2.51 7.20 3.34
C LEU A 18 -3.27 6.20 4.22
N LYS A 19 -4.44 5.77 3.76
CA LYS A 19 -5.24 4.76 4.46
C LYS A 19 -4.58 3.40 4.32
N GLU A 20 -4.77 2.53 5.31
CA GLU A 20 -4.35 1.13 5.24
C GLU A 20 -5.12 0.32 4.18
N ALA A 21 -6.30 0.83 3.75
CA ALA A 21 -7.14 0.16 2.76
C ALA A 21 -7.84 1.13 1.80
N TYR A 22 -7.94 0.70 0.53
CA TYR A 22 -8.68 1.37 -0.54
C TYR A 22 -9.46 0.32 -1.36
N GLY A 23 -10.70 0.04 -0.98
CA GLY A 23 -11.45 -1.08 -1.55
C GLY A 23 -10.73 -2.41 -1.27
N GLU A 24 -10.40 -3.15 -2.33
CA GLU A 24 -9.66 -4.43 -2.25
C GLU A 24 -8.13 -4.27 -2.16
N LEU A 25 -7.61 -3.04 -2.15
CA LEU A 25 -6.20 -2.78 -1.87
C LEU A 25 -5.96 -2.75 -0.36
N ARG A 26 -5.00 -3.53 0.14
CA ARG A 26 -4.53 -3.46 1.54
C ARG A 26 -3.04 -3.19 1.58
N LEU A 27 -2.63 -2.31 2.49
CA LEU A 27 -1.23 -2.00 2.77
C LEU A 27 -0.55 -3.25 3.34
N THR A 28 0.53 -3.67 2.71
CA THR A 28 1.33 -4.84 3.13
C THR A 28 2.75 -4.47 3.55
N SER A 29 3.25 -3.29 3.15
CA SER A 29 4.53 -2.77 3.61
C SER A 29 4.54 -1.25 3.59
N HIS A 30 5.07 -0.65 4.65
CA HIS A 30 5.33 0.77 4.80
C HIS A 30 6.82 0.98 5.06
N ARG A 31 7.49 1.79 4.23
CA ARG A 31 8.93 2.03 4.35
C ARG A 31 9.24 3.51 4.32
N GLN A 32 9.86 4.02 5.38
CA GLN A 32 10.25 5.42 5.47
C GLN A 32 11.75 5.61 5.21
N TYR A 33 12.08 6.55 4.32
CA TYR A 33 13.42 6.98 3.96
C TYR A 33 13.53 8.50 4.13
N GLY A 34 13.86 8.92 5.36
CA GLY A 34 13.88 10.34 5.73
C GLY A 34 12.48 10.94 5.67
N ASP A 35 12.26 11.84 4.71
CA ASP A 35 10.98 12.50 4.48
C ASP A 35 10.09 11.79 3.46
N ASN A 36 10.62 10.78 2.76
CA ASN A 36 9.87 9.99 1.79
C ASN A 36 9.36 8.70 2.42
N VAL A 37 8.15 8.31 2.05
CA VAL A 37 7.52 7.04 2.40
C VAL A 37 7.23 6.29 1.11
N VAL A 38 7.44 4.98 1.15
CA VAL A 38 7.04 4.05 0.09
C VAL A 38 6.08 3.03 0.69
N ASP A 39 4.84 3.05 0.21
CA ASP A 39 3.78 2.13 0.62
C ASP A 39 3.48 1.13 -0.49
N PHE A 40 3.27 -0.12 -0.08
CA PHE A 40 2.96 -1.24 -0.96
C PHE A 40 1.57 -1.76 -0.64
N TYR A 41 0.71 -1.79 -1.65
CA TYR A 41 -0.65 -2.30 -1.53
C TYR A 41 -0.86 -3.50 -2.44
N VAL A 42 -1.41 -4.59 -1.92
CA VAL A 42 -1.79 -5.77 -2.71
C VAL A 42 -3.29 -5.72 -2.99
N TYR A 43 -3.68 -5.97 -4.24
CA TYR A 43 -5.07 -6.04 -4.66
C TYR A 43 -5.56 -7.49 -4.61
N GLY A 44 -6.55 -7.79 -3.77
CA GLY A 44 -7.22 -9.08 -3.78
C GLY A 44 -7.89 -9.47 -2.47
N PRO A 45 -8.77 -10.49 -2.52
CA PRO A 45 -9.49 -10.99 -1.36
C PRO A 45 -8.52 -11.73 -0.44
N GLY A 46 -8.10 -11.09 0.65
CA GLY A 46 -7.23 -11.72 1.65
C GLY A 46 -5.87 -11.06 1.86
N ALA A 47 -5.68 -9.81 1.44
CA ALA A 47 -4.48 -9.05 1.83
C ALA A 47 -4.43 -8.68 3.34
N ASP A 48 -5.27 -9.32 4.15
CA ASP A 48 -5.14 -9.50 5.60
C ASP A 48 -4.92 -11.00 5.86
N LYS A 49 -3.64 -11.42 5.92
CA LYS A 49 -3.08 -12.65 6.52
C LYS A 49 -1.77 -13.04 5.83
N THR A 50 -0.65 -12.50 6.29
CA THR A 50 0.57 -13.27 6.56
C THR A 50 1.39 -12.51 7.60
#